data_AF-B6IVA2-F1
#
_entry.id   AF-B6IVA2-F1
#
_cell.length_a   1.000
_cell.length_b   1.000
_cell.length_c   1.000
_cell.angle_alpha   90.00
_cell.angle_beta   90.00
_cell.angle_gamma   90.00
#
_symmetry.space_group_name_H-M   'P 1'
#
loop_
_entity.id
_entity.type
_entity.pdbx_description
1 polymer ?
#
loop_
_entity_poly.entity_id
_entity_poly.type
_entity_poly.pdbx_seq_one_letter_code
_entity_poly.pdbx_strand_id
1 'polypeptide(L)' 'MTESRRDMALAIKRCLESLAADAQSGKLHEVAYLIGIAALAAEDAARAAEPVELAGDLLHKRPMGHC' A
#
# COMPACT_ATOMS: atom_id res chain seq x y z
N MET A 1 19.72 -0.94 -5.42
CA MET A 1 18.46 -0.24 -5.09
C MET A 1 17.41 -1.28 -4.77
N THR A 2 17.19 -1.58 -3.49
CA THR A 2 16.08 -2.44 -3.06
C THR A 2 14.83 -1.58 -3.07
N GLU A 3 14.01 -1.71 -4.11
CA GLU A 3 12.69 -1.10 -4.14
C GLU A 3 11.92 -1.57 -2.90
N SER A 4 11.39 -0.63 -2.11
CA SER A 4 10.61 -1.02 -0.93
C SER A 4 9.39 -1.81 -1.41
N ARG A 5 8.98 -2.82 -0.65
CA ARG A 5 7.69 -3.52 -0.92
C ARG A 5 6.54 -2.53 -1.03
N ARG A 6 6.63 -1.41 -0.31
CA ARG A 6 5.71 -0.28 -0.40
C ARG A 6 5.75 0.38 -1.79
N ASP A 7 6.93 0.71 -2.30
CA ASP A 7 7.10 1.39 -3.59
C ASP A 7 6.57 0.52 -4.73
N MET A 8 6.85 -0.77 -4.69
CA MET A 8 6.32 -1.74 -5.64
C MET A 8 4.79 -1.82 -5.60
N ALA A 9 4.20 -1.88 -4.40
CA ALA A 9 2.75 -1.91 -4.24
C ALA A 9 2.08 -0.61 -4.75
N LEU A 10 2.70 0.55 -4.54
CA LEU A 10 2.22 1.82 -5.09
C LEU A 10 2.37 1.90 -6.61
N ALA A 11 3.44 1.34 -7.18
CA ALA A 11 3.61 1.25 -8.63
C ALA A 11 2.50 0.38 -9.25
N ILE A 12 2.21 -0.78 -8.66
CA ILE A 12 1.12 -1.67 -9.08
C ILE A 12 -0.22 -0.94 -9.00
N LYS A 13 -0.50 -0.24 -7.89
CA LYS A 13 -1.73 0.57 -7.74
C LYS A 13 -1.91 1.55 -8.90
N ARG A 14 -0.89 2.34 -9.21
CA ARG A 14 -0.94 3.33 -10.30
C ARG A 14 -1.21 2.69 -11.67
N CYS A 15 -0.59 1.54 -11.95
CA CYS A 15 -0.86 0.79 -13.17
C CYS A 15 -2.31 0.33 -13.25
N LEU A 16 -2.87 -0.17 -12.14
CA LEU A 16 -4.26 -0.61 -12.07
C LEU A 16 -5.24 0.57 -12.23
N GLU A 17 -4.96 1.73 -11.63
CA GLU A 17 -5.78 2.93 -11.81
C GLU A 17 -5.81 3.40 -13.27
N SER A 18 -4.66 3.41 -13.95
CA SER A 18 -4.60 3.70 -15.39
C SER A 18 -5.40 2.68 -16.21
N LEU A 19 -5.22 1.39 -15.92
CA LEU A 19 -5.93 0.32 -16.63
C LEU A 19 -7.45 0.37 -16.40
N ALA A 20 -7.90 0.77 -15.21
CA ALA A 20 -9.32 0.96 -14.92
C ALA A 20 -9.91 2.13 -15.73
N ALA A 21 -9.15 3.22 -15.90
CA ALA A 21 -9.55 4.34 -16.76
C ALA A 21 -9.67 3.91 -18.23
N ASP A 22 -8.71 3.13 -18.72
CA ASP A 22 -8.73 2.57 -20.08
C ASP A 22 -9.94 1.64 -20.27
N ALA A 23 -10.18 0.73 -19.31
CA ALA A 23 -11.35 -0.17 -19.33
C ALA A 23 -12.68 0.60 -19.32
N GLN A 24 -12.77 1.69 -18.54
CA GLN A 24 -13.93 2.56 -18.51
C GLN A 24 -14.16 3.25 -19.86
N SER A 25 -13.10 3.73 -20.51
CA SER A 25 -13.18 4.32 -21.86
C SER A 25 -13.63 3.30 -22.91
N GLY A 26 -13.24 2.04 -22.74
CA GLY A 26 -13.64 0.90 -23.57
C GLY A 26 -15.03 0.33 -23.26
N LYS A 27 -15.79 0.94 -22.33
CA LYS A 27 -17.11 0.45 -21.87
C LYS A 27 -17.07 -0.94 -21.24
N LEU A 28 -15.91 -1.37 -20.73
CA LEU A 28 -15.72 -2.63 -20.02
C LEU A 28 -15.99 -2.43 -18.52
N HIS A 29 -17.21 -2.04 -18.17
CA HIS A 29 -17.54 -1.56 -16.82
C HIS A 29 -17.28 -2.59 -15.71
N GLU A 30 -17.62 -3.86 -15.94
CA GLU A 30 -17.34 -4.93 -14.97
C GLU A 30 -15.84 -5.14 -14.78
N VAL A 31 -15.06 -5.04 -15.86
CA VAL A 31 -13.60 -5.15 -15.80
C VAL A 31 -13.01 -3.97 -15.05
N ALA A 32 -13.47 -2.75 -15.33
CA ALA A 32 -13.04 -1.54 -14.62
C ALA A 32 -13.34 -1.65 -13.11
N TYR A 33 -14.51 -2.19 -12.74
CA TYR A 33 -14.86 -2.44 -11.35
C TYR A 33 -13.90 -3.43 -10.66
N LEU A 34 -13.61 -4.57 -11.30
CA LEU A 34 -12.68 -5.57 -10.76
C LEU A 34 -11.25 -5.02 -10.63
N ILE A 35 -10.79 -4.24 -11.61
CA ILE A 35 -9.48 -3.57 -11.54
C ILE A 35 -9.46 -2.56 -10.38
N GLY A 36 -10.56 -1.84 -10.14
CA GLY A 36 -10.69 -0.95 -8.99
C GLY A 36 -10.50 -1.67 -7.65
N ILE A 37 -11.08 -2.87 -7.50
CA ILE A 37 -10.87 -3.71 -6.31
C ILE A 37 -9.40 -4.12 -6.18
N ALA A 38 -8.75 -4.49 -7.29
CA ALA A 38 -7.33 -4.84 -7.28
C ALA A 38 -6.46 -3.63 -6.88
N ALA A 39 -6.80 -2.41 -7.30
CA ALA A 39 -6.09 -1.20 -6.90
C ALA A 39 -6.21 -0.94 -5.39
N LEU A 40 -7.38 -1.20 -4.79
CA LEU A 40 -7.56 -1.14 -3.33
C LEU A 40 -6.70 -2.17 -2.61
N ALA A 41 -6.63 -3.41 -3.12
CA ALA A 41 -5.76 -4.44 -2.54
C ALA A 41 -4.27 -4.07 -2.62
N ALA A 42 -3.84 -3.42 -3.71
CA ALA A 42 -2.48 -2.90 -3.83
C ALA A 42 -2.20 -1.75 -2.84
N GLU A 43 -3.19 -0.89 -2.57
CA GLU A 43 -3.09 0.13 -1.53
C GLU A 43 -2.93 -0.47 -0.14
N ASP A 44 -3.72 -1.49 0.20
CA ASP A 44 -3.60 -2.20 1.48
C ASP A 44 -2.24 -2.89 1.63
N ALA A 45 -1.71 -3.47 0.55
CA ALA A 45 -0.36 -4.03 0.54
C ALA A 45 0.72 -2.96 0.78
N ALA A 46 0.55 -1.75 0.22
CA ALA A 46 1.46 -0.64 0.46
C ALA A 46 1.44 -0.18 1.93
N ARG A 47 0.25 -0.14 2.54
CA ARG A 47 0.07 0.19 3.97
C ARG A 47 0.68 -0.88 4.88
N ALA A 48 0.48 -2.16 4.55
CA ALA A 48 1.07 -3.27 5.32
C ALA A 48 2.60 -3.34 5.20
N ALA A 49 3.18 -2.74 4.16
CA ALA A 49 4.61 -2.62 3.97
C ALA A 49 5.23 -1.42 4.68
N GLU A 50 4.43 -0.54 5.30
CA GLU A 50 4.97 0.52 6.16
C GLU A 50 5.63 -0.12 7.38
N PRO A 51 6.93 0.14 7.64
CA PRO A 51 7.53 -0.27 8.90
C PRO A 51 6.76 0.43 10.03
N VAL A 52 6.25 -0.36 10.98
CA VAL A 52 5.66 0.15 12.22
C VAL A 52 6.81 0.72 13.06
N GLU A 53 7.28 1.93 12.74
CA GLU A 53 8.34 2.61 13.50
C GLU A 53 7.89 2.98 14.93
N LEU A 54 6.58 2.85 15.22
CA LEU A 54 6.00 3.19 16.52
C LEU A 54 6.25 2.18 17.65
N ALA A 55 6.75 0.97 17.36
CA ALA A 55 6.98 -0.05 18.41
C ALA A 55 8.43 -0.08 18.94
N GLY A 56 9.42 0.31 18.12
CA GLY A 56 10.83 0.22 18.49
C GLY A 56 11.25 1.21 19.58
N ASP A 57 10.74 2.44 19.52
CA ASP A 57 11.14 3.51 20.43
C ASP A 57 10.47 3.43 21.82
N LEU A 58 9.33 2.73 21.91
CA LEU A 58 8.63 2.49 23.18
C LEU A 58 9.16 1.26 23.93
N LEU A 59 9.79 0.30 23.23
CA LEU A 59 10.42 -0.87 23.86
C LEU A 59 11.82 -0.59 24.42
N HIS A 60 12.47 0.50 24.01
CA HIS A 60 13.82 0.88 24.48
C HIS A 60 13.85 1.93 25.60
N LYS A 61 12.72 2.56 25.93
CA LYS A 61 12.62 3.44 27.11
C LYS A 61 12.40 2.61 28.37
N ARG A 62 13.49 2.06 28.91
CA ARG A 62 13.57 1.54 30.27
C ARG A 62 13.14 2.68 31.23
N PRO A 63 12.11 2.51 32.09
CA PRO A 63 11.80 3.53 33.08
C PRO A 63 12.97 3.57 34.08
N MET A 64 13.77 4.64 34.03
CA MET A 64 14.74 4.92 35.09
C MET A 64 13.99 5.41 36.33
N GLY A 65 13.46 4.48 37.11
CA GLY A 65 13.14 4.72 38.51
C GLY A 65 14.44 4.74 39.32
N HIS A 66 14.82 5.89 39.86
CA HIS A 66 15.82 5.99 40.92
C HIS A 66 15.12 5.84 42.27
N CYS A 67 15.67 4.97 43.13
CA CYS A 67 15.46 4.98 44.57
C CYS A 67 16.39 6.01 45.21
#